data_AF-A0A352PUE4-F1
#
_entry.id   AF-A0A352PUE4-F1
#
_cell.length_a   1.000
_cell.length_b   1.000
_cell.length_c   1.000
_cell.angle_alpha   90.00
_cell.angle_beta   90.00
_cell.angle_gamma   90.00
#
_symmetry.space_group_name_H-M   'P 1'
#
loop_
_entity.id
_entity.type
_entity.pdbx_description
1 polymer ?
#
loop_
_entity_poly.entity_id
_entity_poly.type
_entity_poly.pdbx_seq_one_letter_code
_entity_poly.pdbx_strand_id
1 'polypeptide(L)'
;NMCGAVHCSDIAILGVHRKPPLVEHDRLGNVCEIPLVIAACPTAAIKPKKVGEQKSVEINNNRCMFCGNCYTMCPALPLANCDGDGIALWVGGKVSNSRTVPAFSKLAVPYIPNEPPRWPTTVNSIKKIVEAYAAGGRRYERIGEWISRIGWERFFERTGLDFGHEHIDDYRLAMTTWRTTTQFKF
;
A
#
# COMPACT_ATOMS: atom_id res chain seq x y z
N ASN A 1 -8.44 -3.32 -1.00
CA ASN A 1 -9.15 -4.36 -1.79
C ASN A 1 -8.52 -4.68 -3.14
N MET A 2 -7.81 -3.75 -3.80
CA MET A 2 -6.97 -4.07 -4.99
C MET A 2 -7.75 -4.71 -6.17
N CYS A 3 -9.04 -4.44 -6.32
CA CYS A 3 -9.96 -5.15 -7.23
C CYS A 3 -9.54 -5.04 -8.71
N GLY A 4 -8.66 -5.94 -9.16
CA GLY A 4 -8.05 -5.91 -10.49
C GLY A 4 -6.59 -6.38 -10.45
N ALA A 5 -5.74 -5.75 -11.27
CA ALA A 5 -4.36 -6.20 -11.50
C ALA A 5 -3.29 -5.37 -10.76
N VAL A 6 -3.67 -4.57 -9.74
CA VAL A 6 -2.74 -3.64 -9.06
C VAL A 6 -1.49 -4.37 -8.54
N HIS A 7 -1.69 -5.51 -7.89
CA HIS A 7 -0.62 -6.29 -7.26
C HIS A 7 0.34 -6.98 -8.25
N CYS A 8 0.05 -7.00 -9.56
CA CYS A 8 0.80 -7.75 -10.56
C CYS A 8 1.05 -6.96 -11.86
N SER A 9 0.95 -5.64 -11.81
CA SER A 9 1.20 -4.73 -12.94
C SER A 9 2.60 -4.08 -12.90
N ASP A 10 3.13 -3.70 -14.07
CA ASP A 10 4.44 -3.01 -14.15
C ASP A 10 4.46 -1.69 -13.40
N ILE A 11 3.35 -0.94 -13.46
CA ILE A 11 3.07 0.25 -12.68
C ILE A 11 1.63 0.13 -12.21
N ALA A 12 1.38 0.41 -10.94
CA ALA A 12 0.04 0.38 -10.37
C ALA A 12 -0.20 1.58 -9.45
N ILE A 13 -1.44 2.04 -9.47
CA ILE A 13 -1.95 3.15 -8.66
C ILE A 13 -2.86 2.53 -7.61
N LEU A 14 -2.62 2.87 -6.34
CA LEU A 14 -3.40 2.36 -5.22
C LEU A 14 -3.90 3.50 -4.34
N GLY A 15 -5.21 3.59 -4.11
CA GLY A 15 -5.75 4.44 -3.06
C GLY A 15 -5.38 3.92 -1.67
N VAL A 16 -4.88 4.80 -0.81
CA VAL A 16 -4.50 4.50 0.59
C VAL A 16 -5.09 5.53 1.54
N HIS A 17 -5.37 5.10 2.77
CA HIS A 17 -5.78 5.96 3.88
C HIS A 17 -4.59 6.18 4.82
N ARG A 18 -4.58 7.29 5.56
CA ARG A 18 -3.55 7.59 6.59
C ARG A 18 -4.11 7.94 7.97
N LYS A 19 -5.42 7.80 8.16
CA LYS A 19 -6.09 8.08 9.42
C LYS A 19 -6.87 6.85 9.90
N PRO A 20 -6.87 6.55 11.22
CA PRO A 20 -7.71 5.49 11.77
C PRO A 20 -9.20 5.74 11.49
N PRO A 21 -10.03 4.69 11.38
CA PRO A 21 -11.48 4.84 11.30
C PRO A 21 -12.05 5.51 12.55
N LEU A 22 -13.12 6.27 12.36
CA LEU A 22 -13.95 6.82 13.43
C LEU A 22 -14.87 5.71 13.95
N VAL A 23 -15.08 5.63 15.27
CA VAL A 23 -15.98 4.64 15.86
C VAL A 23 -17.30 5.30 16.23
N GLU A 24 -18.36 4.97 15.49
CA GLU A 24 -19.72 5.40 15.81
C GLU A 24 -20.33 4.49 16.89
N HIS A 25 -19.99 4.74 18.16
CA HIS A 25 -20.37 3.88 19.28
C HIS A 25 -21.87 3.59 19.36
N ASP A 26 -22.71 4.60 19.13
CA ASP A 26 -24.19 4.51 19.25
C ASP A 26 -24.84 3.59 18.20
N ARG A 27 -24.22 3.47 17.02
CA ARG A 27 -24.78 2.67 15.91
C ARG A 27 -24.15 1.28 15.84
N LEU A 28 -22.90 1.13 16.27
CA LEU A 28 -22.09 -0.06 16.03
C LEU A 28 -22.75 -1.35 16.53
N GLY A 29 -23.29 -1.36 17.75
CA GLY A 29 -23.92 -2.54 18.34
C GLY A 29 -25.17 -3.03 17.58
N ASN A 30 -25.81 -2.15 16.80
CA ASN A 30 -27.04 -2.46 16.07
C ASN A 30 -26.78 -2.90 14.62
N VAL A 31 -25.66 -2.51 14.03
CA VAL A 31 -25.39 -2.69 12.59
C VAL A 31 -24.15 -3.53 12.28
N CYS A 32 -23.39 -3.94 13.31
CA CYS A 32 -22.15 -4.67 13.12
C CYS A 32 -22.07 -5.90 14.03
N GLU A 33 -21.60 -7.01 13.46
CA GLU A 33 -21.18 -8.17 14.24
C GLU A 33 -19.77 -7.94 14.78
N ILE A 34 -19.66 -7.56 16.06
CA ILE A 34 -18.38 -7.22 16.71
C ILE A 34 -17.26 -8.27 16.49
N PRO A 35 -17.53 -9.59 16.57
CA PRO A 35 -16.50 -10.59 16.28
C PRO A 35 -15.93 -10.51 14.86
N LEU A 36 -16.76 -10.22 13.84
CA LEU A 36 -16.31 -10.05 12.46
C LEU A 36 -15.40 -8.84 12.32
N VAL A 37 -15.76 -7.72 12.97
CA VAL A 37 -14.95 -6.50 12.96
C VAL A 37 -13.56 -6.74 13.55
N ILE A 38 -13.50 -7.46 14.67
CA ILE A 38 -12.23 -7.80 15.32
C ILE A 38 -11.41 -8.72 14.42
N ALA A 39 -12.01 -9.78 13.88
CA ALA A 39 -11.34 -10.75 13.01
C ALA A 39 -10.86 -10.14 11.67
N ALA A 40 -11.52 -9.08 11.19
CA ALA A 40 -11.15 -8.39 9.97
C ALA A 40 -9.82 -7.61 10.06
N CYS A 41 -9.30 -7.36 11.28
CA CYS A 41 -8.11 -6.55 11.46
C CYS A 41 -6.81 -7.38 11.31
N PRO A 42 -6.02 -7.19 10.24
CA PRO A 42 -4.80 -7.96 10.02
C PRO A 42 -3.72 -7.72 11.07
N THR A 43 -3.68 -6.52 11.66
CA THR A 43 -2.69 -6.11 12.68
C THR A 43 -3.20 -6.29 14.10
N ALA A 44 -4.38 -6.90 14.28
CA ALA A 44 -5.03 -7.07 15.59
C ALA A 44 -5.10 -5.77 16.41
N ALA A 45 -5.43 -4.65 15.74
CA ALA A 45 -5.57 -3.33 16.36
C ALA A 45 -6.91 -3.12 17.05
N ILE A 46 -7.92 -3.95 16.77
CA ILE A 46 -9.30 -3.79 17.25
C ILE A 46 -9.54 -4.75 18.41
N LYS A 47 -10.11 -4.23 19.50
CA LYS A 47 -10.51 -5.00 20.68
C LYS A 47 -11.94 -4.64 21.11
N PRO A 48 -12.67 -5.58 21.75
CA PRO A 48 -14.00 -5.28 22.27
C PRO A 48 -13.90 -4.27 23.43
N LYS A 49 -14.87 -3.35 23.49
CA LYS A 49 -14.99 -2.35 24.57
C LYS A 49 -16.46 -2.15 24.90
N LYS A 50 -16.76 -1.83 26.16
CA LYS A 50 -18.08 -1.31 26.54
C LYS A 50 -17.99 0.21 26.66
N VAL A 51 -18.95 0.93 26.07
CA VAL A 51 -19.11 2.38 26.21
C VAL A 51 -20.45 2.59 26.90
N GLY A 52 -20.41 2.86 28.21
CA GLY A 52 -21.60 2.73 29.06
C GLY A 52 -22.11 1.29 29.05
N GLU A 53 -23.40 1.11 28.74
CA GLU A 53 -24.02 -0.22 28.60
C GLU A 53 -23.90 -0.81 27.19
N GLN A 54 -23.49 0.00 26.21
CA GLN A 54 -23.43 -0.43 24.81
C GLN A 54 -22.17 -1.26 24.52
N LYS A 55 -22.35 -2.33 23.74
CA LYS A 55 -21.24 -3.12 23.20
C LYS A 55 -20.62 -2.37 22.02
N SER A 56 -19.30 -2.15 22.07
CA SER A 56 -18.56 -1.42 21.05
C SER A 56 -17.14 -1.98 20.85
N VAL A 57 -16.31 -1.25 20.12
CA VAL A 57 -14.90 -1.58 19.89
C VAL A 57 -14.00 -0.40 20.22
N GLU A 58 -12.73 -0.70 20.49
CA GLU A 58 -11.66 0.27 20.62
C GLU A 58 -10.53 -0.09 19.67
N ILE A 59 -9.93 0.94 19.07
CA ILE A 59 -8.90 0.81 18.05
C ILE A 59 -7.59 1.35 18.61
N ASN A 60 -6.57 0.52 18.63
CA ASN A 60 -5.21 0.94 18.96
C ASN A 60 -4.58 1.62 17.75
N ASN A 61 -4.50 2.96 17.78
CA ASN A 61 -3.96 3.76 16.69
C ASN A 61 -2.51 3.40 16.33
N ASN A 62 -1.70 2.97 17.30
CA ASN A 62 -0.30 2.58 17.06
C ASN A 62 -0.17 1.26 16.28
N ARG A 63 -1.24 0.45 16.20
CA ARG A 63 -1.28 -0.79 15.42
C ARG A 63 -2.12 -0.66 14.15
N CYS A 64 -2.89 0.42 14.01
CA CYS A 64 -3.74 0.61 12.84
C CYS A 64 -2.90 1.09 11.65
N MET A 65 -3.00 0.37 10.52
CA MET A 65 -2.37 0.76 9.26
C MET A 65 -3.38 1.22 8.19
N PHE A 66 -4.61 1.51 8.62
CA PHE A 66 -5.62 2.21 7.80
C PHE A 66 -6.13 1.44 6.57
N CYS A 67 -6.02 0.11 6.51
CA CYS A 67 -6.53 -0.68 5.35
C CYS A 67 -8.04 -0.58 5.08
N GLY A 68 -8.84 -0.10 6.03
CA GLY A 68 -10.30 0.01 5.88
C GLY A 68 -11.05 -1.32 5.91
N ASN A 69 -10.39 -2.48 6.13
CA ASN A 69 -11.09 -3.77 6.09
C ASN A 69 -12.18 -3.89 7.18
N CYS A 70 -11.99 -3.23 8.32
CA CYS A 70 -13.02 -3.16 9.37
C CYS A 70 -14.26 -2.37 8.93
N TYR A 71 -14.11 -1.36 8.08
CA TYR A 71 -15.24 -0.63 7.48
C TYR A 71 -16.03 -1.49 6.50
N THR A 72 -15.34 -2.30 5.69
CA THR A 72 -15.98 -3.29 4.80
C THR A 72 -16.94 -4.20 5.57
N MET A 73 -16.56 -4.60 6.79
CA MET A 73 -17.36 -5.48 7.64
C MET A 73 -18.36 -4.73 8.53
N CYS A 74 -18.20 -3.42 8.71
CA CYS A 74 -18.99 -2.63 9.64
C CYS A 74 -19.15 -1.18 9.18
N PRO A 75 -20.36 -0.75 8.80
CA PRO A 75 -20.59 0.61 8.34
C PRO A 75 -20.43 1.67 9.44
N ALA A 76 -20.34 1.29 10.72
CA ALA A 76 -20.10 2.20 11.85
C ALA A 76 -18.61 2.55 12.07
N LEU A 77 -17.73 2.19 11.12
CA LEU A 77 -16.29 2.46 11.15
C LEU A 77 -15.78 3.25 9.93
N PRO A 78 -16.38 4.40 9.56
CA PRO A 78 -15.92 5.16 8.40
C PRO A 78 -14.50 5.69 8.61
N LEU A 79 -13.68 5.69 7.55
CA LEU A 79 -12.30 6.19 7.58
C LEU A 79 -11.92 7.15 6.45
N ALA A 80 -12.81 7.37 5.48
CA ALA A 80 -12.52 8.27 4.36
C ALA A 80 -12.24 9.68 4.87
N ASN A 81 -11.16 10.29 4.39
CA ASN A 81 -10.74 11.62 4.81
C ASN A 81 -10.04 12.35 3.66
N CYS A 82 -10.52 13.53 3.28
CA CYS A 82 -9.97 14.29 2.16
C CYS A 82 -8.47 14.59 2.27
N ASP A 83 -7.98 14.87 3.49
CA ASP A 83 -6.57 15.22 3.73
C ASP A 83 -5.70 13.99 4.02
N GLY A 84 -6.32 12.94 4.57
CA GLY A 84 -5.65 11.70 4.93
C GLY A 84 -5.44 10.77 3.74
N ASP A 85 -6.42 10.75 2.84
CA ASP A 85 -6.46 9.82 1.71
C ASP A 85 -5.56 10.29 0.58
N GLY A 86 -5.04 9.33 -0.18
CA GLY A 86 -4.16 9.63 -1.30
C GLY A 86 -3.82 8.39 -2.09
N ILE A 87 -2.72 8.48 -2.82
CA ILE A 87 -2.29 7.49 -3.79
C ILE A 87 -0.89 6.98 -3.42
N ALA A 88 -0.73 5.67 -3.39
CA ALA A 88 0.55 4.98 -3.40
C ALA A 88 0.84 4.46 -4.82
N LEU A 89 2.11 4.53 -5.24
CA LEU A 89 2.57 3.97 -6.52
C LEU A 89 3.36 2.70 -6.30
N TRP A 90 3.06 1.69 -7.10
CA TRP A 90 3.69 0.38 -7.05
C TRP A 90 4.28 0.05 -8.42
N VAL A 91 5.39 -0.68 -8.46
CA VAL A 91 6.09 -1.02 -9.72
C VAL A 91 6.63 -2.44 -9.74
N GLY A 92 6.89 -2.95 -10.94
CA GLY A 92 7.66 -4.17 -11.17
C GLY A 92 6.88 -5.48 -11.07
N GLY A 93 5.55 -5.42 -11.04
CA GLY A 93 4.71 -6.61 -11.10
C GLY A 93 4.61 -7.18 -12.52
N LYS A 94 4.35 -8.48 -12.62
CA LYS A 94 4.01 -9.13 -13.89
C LYS A 94 3.25 -10.44 -13.70
N VAL A 95 2.45 -10.80 -14.70
CA VAL A 95 1.66 -12.05 -14.73
C VAL A 95 2.23 -13.09 -15.71
N SER A 96 2.96 -12.67 -16.75
CA SER A 96 3.45 -13.59 -17.77
C SER A 96 4.68 -14.39 -17.32
N ASN A 97 4.78 -15.64 -17.79
CA ASN A 97 5.94 -16.53 -17.60
C ASN A 97 7.07 -16.31 -18.62
N SER A 98 6.97 -15.28 -19.47
CA SER A 98 8.02 -15.00 -20.45
C SER A 98 9.26 -14.49 -19.75
N ARG A 99 10.41 -15.13 -20.01
CA ARG A 99 11.77 -14.84 -19.51
C ARG A 99 11.98 -15.05 -18.00
N THR A 100 11.14 -14.48 -17.16
CA THR A 100 11.16 -14.61 -15.70
C THR A 100 9.80 -15.05 -15.17
N VAL A 101 9.71 -15.48 -13.91
CA VAL A 101 8.46 -15.91 -13.28
C VAL A 101 7.56 -14.72 -12.94
N PRO A 102 6.23 -14.91 -12.78
CA PRO A 102 5.33 -13.88 -12.29
C PRO A 102 5.81 -13.25 -10.98
N ALA A 103 5.57 -11.95 -10.81
CA ALA A 103 6.08 -11.18 -9.68
C ALA A 103 5.05 -10.18 -9.18
N PHE A 104 5.04 -9.93 -7.87
CA PHE A 104 4.25 -8.86 -7.27
C PHE A 104 4.89 -7.50 -7.48
N SER A 105 4.08 -6.49 -7.74
CA SER A 105 4.49 -5.08 -7.68
C SER A 105 4.98 -4.71 -6.27
N LYS A 106 5.93 -3.79 -6.18
CA LYS A 106 6.54 -3.30 -4.93
C LYS A 106 6.35 -1.80 -4.81
N LEU A 107 6.27 -1.29 -3.58
CA LEU A 107 6.04 0.12 -3.32
C LEU A 107 7.20 0.96 -3.86
N ALA A 108 6.89 1.98 -4.66
CA ALA A 108 7.85 2.92 -5.22
C ALA A 108 7.64 4.35 -4.70
N VAL A 109 6.40 4.72 -4.39
CA VAL A 109 6.05 5.98 -3.73
C VAL A 109 5.00 5.70 -2.68
N PRO A 110 5.25 6.00 -1.39
CA PRO A 110 4.36 5.62 -0.30
C PRO A 110 3.07 6.43 -0.28
N TYR A 111 3.15 7.72 -0.60
CA TYR A 111 1.99 8.61 -0.56
C TYR A 111 2.15 9.81 -1.51
N ILE A 112 1.06 10.10 -2.20
CA ILE A 112 0.83 11.29 -3.00
C ILE A 112 -0.56 11.81 -2.62
N PRO A 113 -0.73 13.10 -2.30
CA PRO A 113 -2.04 13.65 -1.97
C PRO A 113 -3.01 13.56 -3.16
N ASN A 114 -4.31 13.52 -2.86
CA ASN A 114 -5.33 13.63 -3.89
C ASN A 114 -5.41 15.07 -4.40
N GLU A 115 -5.25 15.25 -5.71
CA GLU A 115 -5.28 16.57 -6.36
C GLU A 115 -6.29 16.57 -7.54
N PRO A 116 -7.60 16.37 -7.29
CA PRO A 116 -8.61 16.46 -8.35
C PRO A 116 -8.60 17.85 -9.01
N PRO A 117 -8.93 17.95 -10.31
CA PRO A 117 -9.38 16.87 -11.19
C PRO A 117 -8.24 16.22 -12.00
N ARG A 118 -6.97 16.59 -11.80
CA ARG A 118 -5.88 16.24 -12.72
C ARG A 118 -4.72 15.43 -12.13
N TRP A 119 -4.60 15.34 -10.80
CA TRP A 119 -3.54 14.61 -10.11
C TRP A 119 -2.12 14.85 -10.70
N PRO A 120 -1.70 16.12 -10.83
CA PRO A 120 -0.43 16.45 -11.49
C PRO A 120 0.77 15.76 -10.83
N THR A 121 0.80 15.64 -9.50
CA THR A 121 1.90 15.00 -8.79
C THR A 121 1.97 13.50 -9.11
N THR A 122 0.83 12.81 -9.14
CA THR A 122 0.76 11.39 -9.53
C THR A 122 1.22 11.17 -10.97
N VAL A 123 0.72 11.98 -11.90
CA VAL A 123 1.07 11.89 -13.33
C VAL A 123 2.56 12.13 -13.54
N ASN A 124 3.13 13.16 -12.90
CA ASN A 124 4.55 13.46 -12.99
C ASN A 124 5.43 12.34 -12.43
N SER A 125 5.05 11.73 -11.30
CA SER A 125 5.78 10.61 -10.72
C SER A 125 5.76 9.37 -11.61
N ILE A 126 4.61 9.04 -12.21
CA ILE A 126 4.51 7.94 -13.18
C ILE A 126 5.36 8.22 -14.41
N LYS A 127 5.31 9.46 -14.94
CA LYS A 127 6.09 9.87 -16.10
C LYS A 127 7.60 9.70 -15.84
N LYS A 128 8.11 10.12 -14.68
CA LYS A 128 9.51 9.91 -14.28
C LYS A 128 9.91 8.43 -14.31
N ILE A 129 9.06 7.54 -13.79
CA ILE A 129 9.32 6.09 -13.78
C ILE A 129 9.39 5.55 -15.21
N VAL A 130 8.43 5.93 -16.05
CA VAL A 130 8.36 5.47 -17.46
C VAL A 130 9.55 5.99 -18.26
N GLU A 131 9.92 7.26 -18.12
CA GLU A 131 11.06 7.86 -18.82
C GLU A 131 12.39 7.23 -18.38
N ALA A 132 12.59 6.99 -17.08
CA ALA A 132 13.78 6.33 -16.57
C ALA A 132 13.91 4.89 -17.07
N TYR A 133 12.79 4.15 -17.10
CA TYR A 133 12.74 2.81 -17.67
C TYR A 133 12.98 2.81 -19.17
N ALA A 134 12.38 3.73 -19.94
CA ALA A 134 12.59 3.83 -21.37
C ALA A 134 14.05 4.13 -21.74
N ALA A 135 14.74 4.95 -20.93
CA ALA A 135 16.15 5.28 -21.13
C ALA A 135 17.12 4.15 -20.71
N GLY A 136 16.76 3.34 -19.71
CA GLY A 136 17.65 2.33 -19.12
C GLY A 136 17.29 0.85 -19.38
N GLY A 137 16.10 0.60 -19.90
CA GLY A 137 15.56 -0.73 -20.18
C GLY A 137 16.15 -1.33 -21.44
N ARG A 138 16.44 -2.63 -21.42
CA ARG A 138 16.87 -3.36 -22.61
C ARG A 138 15.65 -3.92 -23.35
N ARG A 139 15.82 -4.23 -24.64
CA ARG A 139 14.78 -4.86 -25.45
C ARG A 139 14.20 -6.08 -24.71
N TYR A 140 12.87 -6.17 -24.70
CA TYR A 140 12.07 -7.21 -24.04
C TYR A 140 12.07 -7.20 -22.50
N GLU A 141 12.84 -6.35 -21.81
CA GLU A 141 12.80 -6.31 -20.34
C GLU A 141 11.50 -5.68 -19.89
N ARG A 142 10.85 -6.26 -18.89
CA ARG A 142 9.75 -5.59 -18.15
C ARG A 142 10.31 -4.65 -17.09
N ILE A 143 9.48 -3.78 -16.51
CA ILE A 143 9.95 -2.84 -15.47
C ILE A 143 10.56 -3.61 -14.29
N GLY A 144 9.92 -4.70 -13.86
CA GLY A 144 10.43 -5.54 -12.78
C GLY A 144 11.77 -6.21 -13.12
N GLU A 145 11.96 -6.61 -14.37
CA GLU A 145 13.22 -7.24 -14.84
C GLU A 145 14.35 -6.21 -14.91
N TRP A 146 14.04 -4.99 -15.38
CA TRP A 146 14.95 -3.87 -15.37
C TRP A 146 15.41 -3.55 -13.94
N ILE A 147 14.47 -3.38 -13.00
CA ILE A 147 14.76 -3.12 -11.58
C ILE A 147 15.60 -4.24 -10.97
N SER A 148 15.24 -5.51 -11.22
CA SER A 148 15.98 -6.67 -10.71
C SER A 148 17.43 -6.70 -11.20
N ARG A 149 17.67 -6.27 -12.45
CA ARG A 149 19.02 -6.18 -13.02
C ARG A 149 19.83 -5.01 -12.44
N ILE A 150 19.24 -3.83 -12.30
CA ILE A 150 19.97 -2.65 -11.85
C ILE A 150 20.08 -2.56 -10.33
N GLY A 151 19.21 -3.24 -9.59
CA GLY A 151 19.06 -3.10 -8.14
C GLY A 151 18.17 -1.93 -7.76
N TRP A 152 17.45 -2.06 -6.64
CA TRP A 152 16.55 -1.02 -6.14
C TRP A 152 17.28 0.29 -5.84
N GLU A 153 18.51 0.23 -5.34
CA GLU A 153 19.34 1.41 -5.08
C GLU A 153 19.52 2.29 -6.32
N ARG A 154 19.78 1.67 -7.48
CA ARG A 154 19.93 2.39 -8.76
C ARG A 154 18.59 2.82 -9.33
N PHE A 155 17.50 2.10 -9.03
CA PHE A 155 16.16 2.52 -9.44
C PHE A 155 15.78 3.86 -8.80
N PHE A 156 15.95 4.02 -7.48
CA PHE A 156 15.66 5.28 -6.79
C PHE A 156 16.57 6.41 -7.27
N GLU A 157 17.87 6.14 -7.47
CA GLU A 157 18.81 7.13 -8.04
C GLU A 157 18.39 7.59 -9.46
N ARG A 158 18.02 6.65 -10.34
CA ARG A 158 17.66 6.95 -11.75
C ARG A 158 16.34 7.68 -11.88
N THR A 159 15.38 7.38 -11.01
CA THR A 159 14.04 7.98 -11.03
C THR A 159 13.97 9.30 -10.25
N GLY A 160 14.95 9.54 -9.36
CA GLY A 160 14.93 10.67 -8.43
C GLY A 160 13.74 10.61 -7.47
N LEU A 161 13.28 9.40 -7.14
CA LEU A 161 12.25 9.18 -6.13
C LEU A 161 12.91 9.01 -4.76
N ASP A 162 12.25 9.52 -3.72
CA ASP A 162 12.76 9.42 -2.36
C ASP A 162 12.48 8.05 -1.75
N PHE A 163 13.52 7.44 -1.19
CA PHE A 163 13.40 6.22 -0.41
C PHE A 163 13.24 6.55 1.08
N GLY A 164 12.04 6.32 1.61
CA GLY A 164 11.70 6.45 3.03
C GLY A 164 11.53 5.10 3.74
N HIS A 165 11.30 5.15 5.06
CA HIS A 165 11.10 3.95 5.88
C HIS A 165 9.89 3.12 5.43
N GLU A 166 8.89 3.78 4.83
CA GLU A 166 7.62 3.21 4.40
C GLU A 166 7.78 2.14 3.31
N HIS A 167 8.93 2.11 2.64
CA HIS A 167 9.27 1.09 1.64
C HIS A 167 9.74 -0.22 2.26
N ILE A 168 10.15 -0.20 3.53
CA ILE A 168 10.66 -1.37 4.23
C ILE A 168 9.46 -2.12 4.79
N ASP A 169 9.26 -3.36 4.33
CA ASP A 169 8.18 -4.21 4.82
C ASP A 169 8.33 -4.46 6.32
N ASP A 170 7.23 -4.28 7.05
CA ASP A 170 7.06 -4.55 8.48
C ASP A 170 5.92 -5.55 8.75
N TYR A 171 5.28 -6.06 7.69
CA TYR A 171 4.19 -7.00 7.79
C TYR A 171 4.70 -8.43 7.94
N ARG A 172 3.79 -9.37 8.20
CA ARG A 172 4.13 -10.78 8.45
C ARG A 172 5.03 -11.33 7.32
N LEU A 173 6.16 -11.93 7.69
CA LEU A 173 7.22 -12.44 6.78
C LEU A 173 8.11 -11.36 6.13
N ALA A 174 8.10 -10.12 6.64
CA ALA A 174 8.94 -9.01 6.18
C ALA A 174 10.43 -9.37 6.01
N MET A 175 10.97 -10.26 6.84
CA MET A 175 12.36 -10.71 6.77
C MET A 175 12.75 -11.27 5.38
N THR A 176 11.78 -11.78 4.61
CA THR A 176 11.99 -12.28 3.24
C THR A 176 12.23 -11.16 2.22
N THR A 177 11.90 -9.92 2.56
CA THR A 177 12.09 -8.73 1.70
C THR A 177 13.42 -8.02 1.97
N TRP A 178 14.00 -8.24 3.16
CA TRP A 178 15.22 -7.57 3.58
C TRP A 178 16.45 -8.12 2.86
N ARG A 179 17.45 -7.27 2.67
CA ARG A 179 18.72 -7.68 2.06
C ARG A 179 19.57 -8.44 3.08
N THR A 180 19.67 -9.76 2.92
CA THR A 180 20.52 -10.64 3.74
C THR A 180 21.84 -11.01 3.05
N THR A 181 22.38 -10.06 2.27
CA THR A 181 23.63 -10.21 1.51
C THR A 181 24.48 -8.94 1.61
N THR A 182 25.80 -9.09 1.51
CA THR A 182 26.76 -7.98 1.44
C THR A 182 26.80 -7.31 0.08
N GLN A 183 26.13 -7.87 -0.93
CA GLN A 183 26.10 -7.30 -2.27
C GLN A 183 25.17 -6.08 -2.30
N PHE A 184 25.71 -4.89 -2.49
CA PHE A 184 24.98 -3.64 -2.76
C PHE A 184 25.84 -2.70 -3.60
N LYS A 185 25.22 -1.67 -4.18
CA LYS A 185 25.94 -0.60 -4.90
C LYS A 185 25.93 0.68 -4.05
N PHE A 186 27.10 1.32 -3.99
CA PHE A 186 27.24 2.69 -3.47
C PHE A 186 26.60 3.68 -4.43
#